data_AF-A0A7K1T657-F1
#
_entry.id   AF-A0A7K1T657-F1
#
_cell.length_a   1.000
_cell.length_b   1.000
_cell.length_c   1.000
_cell.angle_alpha   90.00
_cell.angle_beta   90.00
_cell.angle_gamma   90.00
#
_symmetry.space_group_name_H-M   'P 1'
#
loop_
_entity.id
_entity.type
_entity.pdbx_description
1 polymer ?
#
loop_
_entity_poly.entity_id
_entity_poly.type
_entity_poly.pdbx_seq_one_letter_code
_entity_poly.pdbx_strand_id
1 'polypeptide(L)'
;MADTEYTGFMYAAHRDVLVVENLAKEIDPYTEAIAFHSQQAAEKMVKNVFIQNGIVPSKTHSVDELLSKAIDSGWLSVEPPVIDAAINISMHAVAARYSQMPDIDRGEALQAIADCNTIAKSLAENGYDSVEIKVEVHYLHEEKPRDDSDE
;
A
#
# COMPACT_ATOMS: atom_id res chain seq x y z
N MET A 1 0.56 20.00 -14.05
CA MET A 1 -0.62 19.24 -13.62
C MET A 1 -1.03 19.89 -12.31
N ALA A 2 -2.29 20.29 -12.14
CA ALA A 2 -2.72 20.91 -10.89
C ALA A 2 -2.41 19.93 -9.75
N ASP A 3 -1.71 20.40 -8.71
CA ASP A 3 -1.58 19.65 -7.47
C ASP A 3 -3.00 19.42 -6.97
N THR A 4 -3.52 18.20 -7.13
CA THR A 4 -4.79 17.81 -6.54
C THR A 4 -4.62 17.96 -5.04
N GLU A 5 -5.26 18.97 -4.45
CA GLU A 5 -5.19 19.21 -3.02
C GLU A 5 -6.02 18.15 -2.30
N TYR A 6 -5.37 17.03 -1.97
CA TYR A 6 -6.01 15.99 -1.18
C TYR A 6 -6.32 16.50 0.23
N THR A 7 -7.44 16.04 0.79
CA THR A 7 -7.84 16.31 2.18
C THR A 7 -8.18 15.00 2.90
N GLY A 8 -8.35 15.05 4.22
CA GLY A 8 -8.80 13.91 5.01
C GLY A 8 -7.94 12.64 4.82
N PHE A 9 -8.59 11.51 4.53
CA PHE A 9 -7.90 10.24 4.34
C PHE A 9 -7.00 10.23 3.10
N MET A 10 -7.40 10.89 2.01
CA MET A 10 -6.55 10.96 0.81
C MET A 10 -5.28 11.76 1.05
N TYR A 11 -5.33 12.83 1.84
CA TYR A 11 -4.13 13.56 2.24
C TYR A 11 -3.17 12.64 3.01
N ALA A 12 -3.70 11.90 3.98
CA ALA A 12 -2.91 10.97 4.77
C ALA A 12 -2.34 9.82 3.91
N ALA A 13 -3.15 9.23 3.02
CA ALA A 13 -2.71 8.19 2.09
C ALA A 13 -1.58 8.69 1.18
N HIS A 14 -1.72 9.89 0.64
CA HIS A 14 -0.69 10.50 -0.19
C HIS A 14 0.62 10.72 0.59
N ARG A 15 0.55 11.07 1.88
CA ARG A 15 1.76 11.14 2.73
C ARG A 15 2.43 9.79 2.90
N ASP A 16 1.68 8.71 3.11
CA ASP A 16 2.25 7.37 3.20
C ASP A 16 2.91 6.97 1.87
N VAL A 17 2.28 7.26 0.73
CA VAL A 17 2.87 7.02 -0.60
C VAL A 17 4.21 7.74 -0.73
N LEU A 18 4.28 9.04 -0.43
CA LEU A 18 5.53 9.80 -0.51
C LEU A 18 6.64 9.24 0.39
N VAL A 19 6.28 8.70 1.57
CA VAL A 19 7.24 8.03 2.45
C VAL A 19 7.77 6.77 1.78
N VAL A 20 6.89 5.91 1.25
CA VAL A 20 7.31 4.68 0.56
C VAL A 20 8.19 4.99 -0.65
N GLU A 21 7.80 5.95 -1.49
CA GLU A 21 8.59 6.35 -2.67
C GLU A 21 10.00 6.84 -2.28
N ASN A 22 10.13 7.50 -1.12
CA ASN A 22 11.43 7.93 -0.63
C ASN A 22 12.27 6.79 -0.06
N LEU A 23 11.67 5.89 0.73
CA LEU A 23 12.35 4.75 1.33
C LEU A 23 12.74 3.69 0.30
N ALA A 24 11.93 3.53 -0.75
CA ALA A 24 12.16 2.55 -1.82
C ALA A 24 13.42 2.83 -2.66
N LYS A 25 14.10 3.97 -2.44
CA LYS A 25 15.44 4.24 -3.00
C LYS A 25 16.51 3.31 -2.41
N GLU A 26 16.31 2.85 -1.17
CA GLU A 26 17.18 1.91 -0.44
C GLU A 26 16.29 0.95 0.37
N ILE A 27 15.76 -0.10 -0.27
CA ILE A 27 14.68 -0.92 0.31
C ILE A 27 15.12 -1.70 1.55
N ASP A 28 16.28 -2.36 1.50
CA ASP A 28 16.72 -3.33 2.51
C ASP A 28 16.72 -2.84 3.96
N PRO A 29 17.18 -1.62 4.30
CA PRO A 29 17.09 -1.11 5.67
C PRO A 29 15.68 -0.70 6.10
N TYR A 30 14.70 -0.66 5.18
CA TYR A 30 13.39 -0.06 5.41
C TYR A 30 12.22 -0.98 5.03
N THR A 31 12.44 -2.29 4.88
CA THR A 31 11.41 -3.25 4.44
C THR A 31 10.14 -3.17 5.28
N GLU A 32 10.28 -3.12 6.61
CA GLU A 32 9.15 -2.99 7.55
C GLU A 32 8.37 -1.69 7.37
N ALA A 33 9.09 -0.58 7.24
CA ALA A 33 8.50 0.74 7.08
C ALA A 33 7.78 0.87 5.72
N ILE A 34 8.37 0.30 4.66
CA ILE A 34 7.77 0.22 3.33
C ILE A 34 6.47 -0.59 3.38
N ALA A 35 6.49 -1.77 4.00
CA ALA A 35 5.30 -2.61 4.12
C ALA A 35 4.20 -1.91 4.94
N PHE A 36 4.58 -1.30 6.07
CA PHE A 36 3.66 -0.57 6.94
C PHE A 36 3.00 0.62 6.23
N HIS A 37 3.79 1.48 5.58
CA HIS A 37 3.23 2.65 4.90
C HIS A 37 2.43 2.26 3.64
N SER A 38 2.80 1.19 2.94
CA SER A 38 1.98 0.66 1.84
C SER A 38 0.61 0.19 2.33
N GLN A 39 0.55 -0.54 3.46
CA GLN A 39 -0.72 -0.94 4.07
C GLN A 39 -1.55 0.28 4.48
N GLN A 40 -0.93 1.26 5.13
CA GLN A 40 -1.60 2.47 5.60
C GLN A 40 -2.17 3.30 4.44
N ALA A 41 -1.43 3.41 3.34
CA ALA A 41 -1.91 4.07 2.13
C ALA A 41 -3.17 3.37 1.59
N ALA A 42 -3.13 2.05 1.43
CA ALA A 42 -4.27 1.25 0.97
C ALA A 42 -5.48 1.39 1.91
N GLU A 43 -5.28 1.25 3.22
CA GLU A 43 -6.34 1.40 4.23
C GLU A 43 -7.04 2.77 4.13
N LYS A 44 -6.26 3.84 4.01
CA LYS A 44 -6.79 5.21 3.97
C LYS A 44 -7.52 5.49 2.66
N MET A 45 -7.03 4.99 1.53
CA MET A 45 -7.75 5.09 0.25
C MET A 45 -9.10 4.38 0.33
N VAL A 46 -9.15 3.14 0.86
CA VAL A 46 -10.42 2.42 1.03
C VAL A 46 -11.33 3.14 2.03
N LYS A 47 -10.81 3.70 3.13
CA LYS A 47 -11.61 4.53 4.07
C LYS A 47 -12.19 5.78 3.41
N ASN A 48 -11.51 6.34 2.41
CA ASN A 48 -12.05 7.48 1.66
C ASN A 48 -13.32 7.11 0.88
N VAL A 49 -13.42 5.88 0.36
CA VAL A 49 -14.66 5.35 -0.27
C VAL A 49 -15.85 5.47 0.66
N PHE A 50 -15.68 5.15 1.95
CA PHE A 50 -16.76 5.26 2.95
C PHE A 50 -17.19 6.72 3.12
N ILE A 51 -16.23 7.65 3.23
CA ILE A 51 -16.51 9.08 3.38
C ILE A 51 -17.23 9.63 2.16
N GLN A 52 -16.81 9.25 0.95
CA GLN A 52 -17.45 9.67 -0.32
C GLN A 52 -18.89 9.12 -0.44
N ASN A 53 -19.18 8.00 0.22
CA ASN A 53 -20.53 7.44 0.36
C ASN A 53 -21.28 7.91 1.63
N GLY A 54 -20.76 8.91 2.35
CA GLY A 54 -21.43 9.51 3.50
C GLY A 54 -21.41 8.67 4.79
N ILE A 55 -20.52 7.67 4.87
CA ILE A 55 -20.39 6.77 6.01
C ILE A 55 -19.07 7.00 6.74
N VAL A 56 -19.12 7.00 8.08
CA VAL A 56 -17.91 7.01 8.91
C VAL A 56 -17.33 5.59 8.93
N PRO A 57 -16.08 5.39 8.45
CA PRO A 57 -15.48 4.05 8.44
C PRO A 57 -15.21 3.55 9.85
N SER A 58 -15.27 2.22 10.04
CA SER A 58 -14.93 1.59 11.30
C SER A 58 -13.46 1.81 11.68
N LYS A 59 -13.16 1.79 13.00
CA LYS A 59 -11.79 1.84 13.54
C LYS A 59 -11.06 0.49 13.40
N THR A 60 -11.11 -0.10 12.21
CA THR A 60 -10.32 -1.28 11.84
C THR A 60 -9.11 -0.85 11.03
N HIS A 61 -8.07 -1.68 11.07
CA HIS A 61 -6.86 -1.55 10.25
C HIS A 61 -6.76 -2.66 9.18
N SER A 62 -7.75 -3.55 9.11
CA SER A 62 -7.81 -4.58 8.09
C SER A 62 -8.36 -3.96 6.80
N VAL A 63 -7.56 -4.03 5.73
CA VAL A 63 -7.93 -3.55 4.40
C VAL A 63 -8.93 -4.51 3.78
N ASP A 64 -8.79 -5.82 4.02
CA ASP A 64 -9.72 -6.85 3.55
C ASP A 64 -11.14 -6.65 4.13
N GLU A 65 -11.29 -6.42 5.43
CA GLU A 65 -12.60 -6.14 6.05
C GLU A 65 -13.25 -4.88 5.48
N LEU A 66 -12.47 -3.83 5.23
CA LEU A 66 -12.98 -2.58 4.65
C LEU A 66 -13.42 -2.79 3.20
N LEU A 67 -12.63 -3.53 2.42
CA LEU A 67 -12.91 -3.83 1.03
C LEU A 67 -14.17 -4.70 0.91
N SER A 68 -14.30 -5.77 1.70
CA SER A 68 -15.50 -6.62 1.72
C SER A 68 -16.76 -5.81 2.03
N LYS A 69 -16.73 -4.93 3.04
CA LYS A 69 -17.87 -4.08 3.37
C LYS A 69 -18.27 -3.12 2.24
N ALA A 70 -17.29 -2.57 1.53
CA ALA A 70 -17.55 -1.69 0.40
C ALA A 70 -18.16 -2.44 -0.79
N ILE A 71 -17.73 -3.69 -1.03
CA ILE A 71 -18.32 -4.60 -2.03
C ILE A 71 -19.75 -4.97 -1.65
N ASP A 72 -19.98 -5.41 -0.40
CA ASP A 72 -21.31 -5.79 0.11
C ASP A 72 -22.31 -4.63 0.06
N SER A 73 -21.81 -3.39 0.17
CA SER A 73 -22.61 -2.17 0.06
C SER A 73 -22.89 -1.76 -1.40
N GLY A 74 -22.31 -2.46 -2.38
CA GLY A 74 -22.44 -2.17 -3.81
C GLY A 74 -21.64 -0.95 -4.28
N TRP A 75 -20.69 -0.46 -3.49
CA TRP A 75 -19.88 0.72 -3.82
C TRP A 75 -18.68 0.39 -4.69
N LEU A 76 -18.17 -0.84 -4.58
CA LEU A 76 -17.04 -1.35 -5.34
C LEU A 76 -17.41 -2.66 -6.02
N SER A 77 -16.95 -2.82 -7.25
CA SER A 77 -16.86 -4.10 -7.94
C SER A 77 -15.39 -4.36 -8.22
N VAL A 78 -14.84 -5.43 -7.68
CA VAL A 78 -13.40 -5.72 -7.76
C VAL A 78 -13.16 -7.14 -8.28
N GLU A 79 -12.04 -7.32 -8.98
CA GLU A 79 -11.59 -8.62 -9.45
C GLU A 79 -10.88 -9.41 -8.32
N PRO A 80 -10.83 -10.76 -8.40
CA PRO A 80 -10.19 -11.59 -7.37
C PRO A 80 -8.77 -11.16 -6.94
N PRO A 81 -7.87 -10.72 -7.85
CA PRO A 81 -6.53 -10.26 -7.43
C PRO A 81 -6.53 -9.07 -6.46
N VAL A 82 -7.57 -8.24 -6.49
CA VAL A 82 -7.70 -7.10 -5.56
C VAL A 82 -8.05 -7.59 -4.15
N ILE A 83 -8.83 -8.67 -4.07
CA ILE A 83 -9.17 -9.33 -2.79
C ILE A 83 -7.91 -9.95 -2.19
N ASP A 84 -7.13 -10.68 -3.01
CA ASP A 84 -5.87 -11.28 -2.58
C ASP A 84 -4.88 -10.22 -2.08
N ALA A 85 -4.74 -9.11 -2.82
CA ALA A 85 -3.91 -7.97 -2.42
C ALA A 85 -4.33 -7.37 -1.07
N ALA A 86 -5.65 -7.22 -0.83
CA ALA A 86 -6.16 -6.68 0.43
C ALA A 86 -5.91 -7.62 1.63
N ILE A 87 -5.99 -8.94 1.41
CA ILE A 87 -5.66 -9.93 2.43
C ILE A 87 -4.17 -9.89 2.76
N ASN A 88 -3.31 -9.97 1.74
CA ASN A 88 -1.86 -9.98 1.88
C ASN A 88 -1.35 -8.74 2.62
N ILE A 89 -1.76 -7.55 2.18
CA ILE A 89 -1.28 -6.30 2.77
C ILE A 89 -1.75 -6.11 4.21
N SER A 90 -2.91 -6.67 4.58
CA SER A 90 -3.42 -6.65 5.95
C SER A 90 -2.61 -7.54 6.90
N MET A 91 -2.05 -8.64 6.40
CA MET A 91 -1.20 -9.55 7.20
C MET A 91 0.14 -8.92 7.58
N HIS A 92 0.77 -8.16 6.67
CA HIS A 92 2.05 -7.49 6.95
C HIS A 92 1.97 -6.52 8.15
N ALA A 93 0.86 -5.79 8.29
CA ALA A 93 0.64 -4.90 9.43
C ALA A 93 0.50 -5.65 10.77
N VAL A 94 0.07 -6.91 10.77
CA VAL A 94 0.01 -7.73 11.99
C VAL A 94 1.41 -8.25 12.32
N ALA A 95 2.13 -8.79 11.34
CA ALA A 95 3.47 -9.32 11.53
C ALA A 95 4.46 -8.26 12.09
N ALA A 96 4.40 -7.03 11.55
CA ALA A 96 5.25 -5.93 11.99
C ALA A 96 5.00 -5.47 13.44
N ARG A 97 3.76 -5.61 13.96
CA ARG A 97 3.39 -5.07 15.28
C ARG A 97 3.68 -5.99 16.46
N TYR A 98 3.70 -7.30 16.22
CA TYR A 98 3.82 -8.29 17.30
C TYR A 98 5.20 -8.98 17.35
N SER A 99 6.08 -8.71 16.39
CA SER A 99 7.47 -9.16 16.46
C SER A 99 8.35 -8.09 17.12
N GLN A 100 9.28 -8.53 17.98
CA GLN A 100 10.34 -7.65 18.50
C GLN A 100 11.35 -7.26 17.41
N MET A 101 11.40 -8.05 16.33
CA MET A 101 12.18 -7.82 15.12
C MET A 101 11.41 -8.48 13.97
N PRO A 102 10.50 -7.76 13.31
CA PRO A 102 9.78 -8.28 12.16
C PRO A 102 10.75 -8.78 11.08
N ASP A 103 10.52 -9.99 10.58
CA ASP A 103 11.32 -10.56 9.49
C ASP A 103 10.59 -10.28 8.18
N ILE A 104 10.47 -9.00 7.81
CA ILE A 104 9.93 -8.59 6.52
C ILE A 104 11.08 -8.49 5.55
N ASP A 105 11.11 -9.36 4.55
CA ASP A 105 12.16 -9.36 3.54
C ASP A 105 11.91 -8.32 2.42
N ARG A 106 12.90 -8.15 1.55
CA ARG A 106 12.82 -7.23 0.40
C ARG A 106 11.66 -7.57 -0.53
N GLY A 107 11.41 -8.86 -0.77
CA GLY A 107 10.33 -9.35 -1.62
C GLY A 107 8.97 -9.03 -1.05
N GLU A 108 8.77 -9.22 0.25
CA GLU A 108 7.53 -8.88 0.97
C GLU A 108 7.28 -7.36 0.97
N ALA A 109 8.32 -6.55 1.16
CA ALA A 109 8.20 -5.09 1.05
C ALA A 109 7.77 -4.64 -0.35
N LEU A 110 8.34 -5.26 -1.40
CA LEU A 110 7.95 -5.02 -2.79
C LEU A 110 6.53 -5.51 -3.10
N GLN A 111 6.14 -6.66 -2.55
CA GLN A 111 4.79 -7.19 -2.70
C GLN A 111 3.77 -6.26 -2.06
N ALA A 112 4.05 -5.69 -0.88
CA ALA A 112 3.16 -4.72 -0.24
C ALA A 112 2.95 -3.46 -1.12
N ILE A 113 3.98 -2.99 -1.82
CA ILE A 113 3.85 -1.90 -2.81
C ILE A 113 2.94 -2.32 -3.96
N ALA A 114 3.16 -3.52 -4.52
CA ALA A 114 2.36 -4.04 -5.63
C ALA A 114 0.89 -4.24 -5.25
N ASP A 115 0.61 -4.75 -4.05
CA ASP A 115 -0.73 -4.94 -3.51
C ASP A 115 -1.44 -3.59 -3.30
N CYS A 116 -0.74 -2.60 -2.72
CA CYS A 116 -1.28 -1.24 -2.58
C CYS A 116 -1.65 -0.64 -3.94
N ASN A 117 -0.80 -0.79 -4.95
CA ASN A 117 -1.06 -0.28 -6.30
C ASN A 117 -2.20 -1.04 -7.00
N THR A 118 -2.34 -2.34 -6.75
CA THR A 118 -3.46 -3.14 -7.26
C THR A 118 -4.80 -2.61 -6.72
N ILE A 119 -4.85 -2.30 -5.42
CA ILE A 119 -6.02 -1.69 -4.78
C ILE A 119 -6.27 -0.28 -5.34
N ALA A 120 -5.24 0.57 -5.43
CA ALA A 120 -5.36 1.93 -5.94
C ALA A 120 -5.94 2.00 -7.36
N LYS A 121 -5.51 1.10 -8.25
CA LYS A 121 -6.03 0.98 -9.61
C LYS A 121 -7.51 0.60 -9.62
N SER A 122 -7.87 -0.42 -8.84
CA SER A 122 -9.26 -0.85 -8.74
C SER A 122 -10.18 0.26 -8.20
N LEU A 123 -9.72 1.05 -7.22
CA LEU A 123 -10.46 2.20 -6.73
C LEU A 123 -10.68 3.26 -7.83
N ALA A 124 -9.65 3.57 -8.61
CA ALA A 124 -9.77 4.49 -9.74
C ALA A 124 -10.73 3.98 -10.83
N GLU A 125 -10.69 2.68 -11.15
CA GLU A 125 -11.61 2.04 -12.10
C GLU A 125 -13.07 2.10 -11.63
N ASN A 126 -13.29 2.07 -10.31
CA ASN A 126 -14.61 2.28 -9.70
C ASN A 126 -14.99 3.77 -9.54
N GLY A 127 -14.14 4.70 -10.00
CA GLY A 127 -14.41 6.14 -9.99
C GLY A 127 -14.10 6.85 -8.68
N TYR A 128 -13.34 6.22 -7.76
CA TYR A 128 -12.90 6.83 -6.51
C TYR A 128 -11.53 7.47 -6.62
N ASP A 129 -11.25 8.42 -5.73
CA ASP A 129 -9.92 9.01 -5.62
C ASP A 129 -8.91 7.95 -5.15
N SER A 130 -7.77 7.88 -5.82
CA SER A 130 -6.66 7.01 -5.45
C SER A 130 -5.31 7.63 -5.78
N VAL A 131 -4.25 7.05 -5.23
CA VAL A 131 -2.86 7.43 -5.48
C VAL A 131 -2.01 6.17 -5.53
N GLU A 132 -1.28 5.99 -6.64
CA GLU A 132 -0.32 4.88 -6.80
C GLU A 132 1.06 5.28 -6.27
N ILE A 133 1.76 4.30 -5.70
CA ILE A 133 3.17 4.39 -5.31
C ILE A 133 4.03 4.24 -6.56
N LYS A 134 4.86 5.24 -6.85
CA LYS A 134 5.79 5.25 -7.97
C LYS A 134 7.21 4.96 -7.50
N VAL A 135 7.69 3.75 -7.79
CA VAL A 135 9.09 3.37 -7.56
C VAL A 135 9.78 3.22 -8.90
N GLU A 136 10.92 3.91 -9.05
CA GLU A 136 11.74 3.80 -10.26
C GLU A 136 12.35 2.40 -10.40
N VAL A 137 12.37 1.89 -11.64
CA VAL A 137 12.74 0.49 -11.95
C VAL A 137 14.18 0.17 -11.56
N HIS A 138 15.09 1.15 -11.55
CA HIS A 138 16.49 0.92 -11.19
C HIS A 138 16.69 0.57 -9.71
N TYR A 139 15.77 0.94 -8.82
CA TYR A 139 15.81 0.52 -7.42
C TYR A 139 15.29 -0.91 -7.19
N LEU A 140 14.66 -1.51 -8.21
CA LEU A 140 14.10 -2.86 -8.15
C LEU A 140 15.15 -3.94 -8.44
N HIS A 141 16.27 -3.59 -9.07
CA HIS A 141 17.36 -4.52 -9.40
C HIS A 141 18.44 -4.55 -8.31
N GLU A 142 18.80 -5.75 -7.84
CA GLU A 142 20.02 -5.96 -7.07
C GLU A 142 21.24 -5.54 -7.92
N GLU A 143 21.94 -4.47 -7.54
CA GLU A 143 23.36 -4.41 -7.89
C GLU A 143 24.06 -5.46 -7.06
N LYS A 144 24.26 -6.66 -7.65
CA LYS A 144 25.25 -7.60 -7.12
C LYS A 144 26.57 -6.84 -6.96
N PRO A 145 27.23 -6.90 -5.78
CA PRO A 145 28.57 -6.36 -5.67
C PRO A 145 29.45 -7.02 -6.74
N ARG A 146 30.18 -6.20 -7.50
CA ARG A 146 31.26 -6.71 -8.34
C ARG A 146 32.26 -7.37 -7.41
N ASP A 147 32.33 -8.69 -7.50
CA ASP A 147 33.37 -9.49 -6.86
C ASP A 147 34.66 -9.22 -7.63
N ASP A 148 35.30 -8.08 -7.34
CA ASP A 148 36.67 -7.79 -7.77
C ASP A 148 37.61 -8.58 -6.85
N SER A 149 37.56 -9.91 -6.94
CA SER A 149 38.57 -10.81 -6.41
C SER A 149 39.35 -11.43 -7.58
N ASP A 150 40.10 -10.58 -8.28
CA ASP A 150 41.20 -10.99 -9.16
C ASP A 150 42.47 -10.28 -8.66
N GLU A 151 43.14 -10.90 -7.68
CA GLU A 151 44.59 -10.76 -7.43
C GLU A 151 45.21 -12.13 -7.13
#